data_AF-A0A7J6PS06-F1
#
_entry.id   AF-A0A7J6PS06-F1
#
_cell.length_a   1.000
_cell.length_b   1.000
_cell.length_c   1.000
_cell.angle_alpha   90.00
_cell.angle_beta   90.00
_cell.angle_gamma   90.00
#
_symmetry.space_group_name_H-M   'P 1'
#
loop_
_entity.id
_entity.type
_entity.pdbx_description
1 polymer ?
#
loop_
_entity_poly.entity_id
_entity_poly.type
_entity_poly.pdbx_seq_one_letter_code
_entity_poly.pdbx_strand_id
1 'polypeptide(L)'
;LNVLFWNLNYWDSVSTLAGEVENARSAMPKALLLALCLTCLAYILPLGIATGVDGSFALEGDQAFDAWQAGFLGKVAYDIGGWALGGWVVLAAVISNVGQYHAEMSSDSYQIQAMAEHGWLPEKLAYRNHHETPTIAICLQLCVILSLTTLNFLDIVELLNCIYCLAELLEFAAFLYLRYTNPNIWRPYTIPLGFWGCIILLLPPSVFICFILGAPFVNAEWSVIAFTVGAVVFGNILYLALQYCRKRKLLKFACHPPRDWIDIMRCNTPWRSFAEADQDEVSSLVL
;
A
#
# COMPACT_ATOMS: atom_id res chain seq x y z
N LEU A 1 -5.33 15.92 9.51
CA LEU A 1 -5.43 15.47 8.08
C LEU A 1 -4.48 14.32 7.77
N ASN A 2 -3.19 14.45 8.10
CA ASN A 2 -2.16 13.44 7.86
C ASN A 2 -2.56 12.02 8.38
N VAL A 3 -3.04 11.93 9.63
CA VAL A 3 -3.56 10.68 10.21
C VAL A 3 -4.81 10.14 9.49
N LEU A 4 -5.71 11.01 9.02
CA LEU A 4 -6.91 10.59 8.29
C LEU A 4 -6.54 10.00 6.92
N PHE A 5 -5.59 10.63 6.22
CA PHE A 5 -5.06 10.11 4.96
C PHE A 5 -4.42 8.74 5.17
N TRP A 6 -3.55 8.61 6.18
CA TRP A 6 -2.91 7.33 6.53
C TRP A 6 -3.90 6.19 6.79
N ASN A 7 -4.99 6.47 7.50
CA ASN A 7 -6.06 5.50 7.77
C ASN A 7 -6.75 4.96 6.50
N LEU A 8 -6.61 5.65 5.36
CA LEU A 8 -7.25 5.30 4.10
C LEU A 8 -6.22 4.96 3.00
N ASN A 9 -4.96 4.72 3.34
CA ASN A 9 -3.94 4.25 2.40
C ASN A 9 -4.11 2.75 2.07
N TYR A 10 -3.30 2.25 1.14
CA TYR A 10 -3.11 0.83 0.80
C TYR A 10 -4.27 0.15 0.06
N TRP A 11 -5.15 0.93 -0.59
CA TRP A 11 -6.20 0.36 -1.44
C TRP A 11 -5.65 -0.21 -2.76
N ASP A 12 -4.51 0.30 -3.22
CA ASP A 12 -3.71 -0.17 -4.36
C ASP A 12 -3.21 -1.62 -4.15
N SER A 13 -2.93 -2.02 -2.91
CA SER A 13 -2.39 -3.34 -2.59
C SER A 13 -3.32 -4.49 -2.99
N VAL A 14 -4.64 -4.25 -3.01
CA VAL A 14 -5.64 -5.22 -3.49
C VAL A 14 -5.39 -5.60 -4.96
N SER A 15 -4.80 -4.70 -5.75
CA SER A 15 -4.49 -4.96 -7.16
C SER A 15 -3.43 -6.05 -7.34
N THR A 16 -2.54 -6.25 -6.36
CA THR A 16 -1.49 -7.29 -6.42
C THR A 16 -2.07 -8.71 -6.39
N LEU A 17 -3.24 -8.87 -5.77
CA LEU A 17 -3.97 -10.14 -5.69
C LEU A 17 -4.98 -10.31 -6.84
N ALA A 18 -5.14 -9.32 -7.71
CA ALA A 18 -6.13 -9.38 -8.78
C ALA A 18 -5.90 -10.55 -9.75
N GLY A 19 -4.67 -11.03 -9.88
CA GLY A 19 -4.32 -12.21 -10.68
C GLY A 19 -4.78 -13.54 -10.07
N GLU A 20 -4.98 -13.60 -8.75
CA GLU A 20 -5.40 -14.80 -8.04
C GLU A 20 -6.92 -14.90 -7.87
N VAL A 21 -7.66 -13.82 -8.14
CA VAL A 21 -9.11 -13.76 -8.01
C VAL A 21 -9.80 -14.35 -9.24
N GLU A 22 -10.57 -15.41 -9.02
CA GLU A 22 -11.45 -15.95 -10.05
C GLU A 22 -12.46 -14.88 -10.53
N ASN A 23 -12.54 -14.67 -11.85
CA ASN A 23 -13.40 -13.64 -12.45
C ASN A 23 -13.19 -12.23 -11.88
N ALA A 24 -11.92 -11.83 -11.68
CA ALA A 24 -11.51 -10.51 -11.18
C ALA A 24 -12.26 -9.34 -11.82
N ARG A 25 -12.61 -9.44 -13.11
CA ARG A 25 -13.40 -8.43 -13.86
C ARG A 25 -14.67 -7.97 -13.16
N SER A 26 -15.39 -8.89 -12.52
CA SER A 26 -16.71 -8.63 -11.93
C SER A 26 -16.69 -8.68 -10.40
N ALA A 27 -15.81 -9.49 -9.82
CA ALA A 27 -15.68 -9.65 -8.38
C ALA A 27 -15.00 -8.44 -7.73
N MET A 28 -13.89 -7.97 -8.32
CA MET A 28 -13.07 -6.90 -7.73
C MET A 28 -13.83 -5.59 -7.52
N PRO A 29 -14.59 -5.04 -8.50
CA PRO A 29 -15.30 -3.79 -8.28
C PRO A 29 -16.38 -3.90 -7.20
N LYS A 30 -17.07 -5.04 -7.13
CA LYS A 30 -18.11 -5.30 -6.12
C LYS A 30 -17.50 -5.46 -4.72
N ALA A 31 -16.40 -6.19 -4.62
CA ALA A 31 -15.68 -6.39 -3.38
C ALA A 31 -15.11 -5.06 -2.85
N LEU A 32 -14.49 -4.25 -3.71
CA LEU A 32 -13.98 -2.93 -3.36
C LEU A 32 -15.10 -1.98 -2.88
N LEU A 33 -16.25 -1.97 -3.57
CA LEU A 33 -17.39 -1.16 -3.15
C LEU A 33 -17.95 -1.62 -1.79
N LEU A 34 -18.09 -2.93 -1.58
CA LEU A 34 -18.55 -3.47 -0.30
C LEU A 34 -17.56 -3.16 0.82
N ALA A 35 -16.25 -3.34 0.57
CA ALA A 35 -15.19 -3.01 1.50
C ALA A 35 -15.23 -1.51 1.85
N LEU A 36 -15.39 -0.62 0.87
CA LEU A 36 -15.52 0.82 1.10
C LEU A 36 -16.72 1.14 1.99
N CYS A 37 -17.90 0.58 1.69
CA CYS A 37 -19.09 0.78 2.52
C CYS A 37 -18.88 0.29 3.96
N LEU A 38 -18.27 -0.90 4.15
CA LEU A 38 -17.97 -1.45 5.46
C LEU A 38 -16.96 -0.57 6.21
N THR A 39 -15.91 -0.10 5.55
CA THR A 39 -14.92 0.82 6.13
C THR A 39 -15.57 2.13 6.55
N CYS A 40 -16.40 2.74 5.70
CA CYS A 40 -17.13 3.96 6.06
C CYS A 40 -18.01 3.74 7.29
N LEU A 41 -18.73 2.62 7.37
CA LEU A 41 -19.54 2.29 8.54
C LEU A 41 -18.69 2.06 9.80
N ALA A 42 -17.54 1.39 9.66
CA ALA A 42 -16.62 1.12 10.75
C ALA A 42 -15.95 2.39 11.30
N TYR A 43 -15.81 3.45 10.51
CA TYR A 43 -15.37 4.76 11.01
C TYR A 43 -16.55 5.58 11.57
N ILE A 44 -17.65 5.70 10.82
CA ILE A 44 -18.76 6.59 11.17
C ILE A 44 -19.50 6.12 12.43
N LEU A 45 -19.76 4.82 12.59
CA LEU A 45 -20.56 4.32 13.72
C LEU A 45 -19.85 4.52 15.07
N PRO A 46 -18.59 4.07 15.28
CA PRO A 46 -17.93 4.26 16.57
C PRO A 46 -17.67 5.74 16.88
N LEU A 47 -17.31 6.55 15.87
CA LEU A 47 -17.11 7.99 16.05
C LEU A 47 -18.43 8.70 16.38
N GLY A 48 -19.53 8.33 15.72
CA GLY A 48 -20.87 8.86 15.99
C GLY A 48 -21.37 8.52 17.40
N ILE A 49 -21.13 7.29 17.85
CA ILE A 49 -21.45 6.88 19.23
C ILE A 49 -20.59 7.66 20.23
N ALA A 50 -19.27 7.73 20.00
CA ALA A 50 -18.35 8.40 20.89
C ALA A 50 -18.65 9.89 21.05
N THR A 51 -18.85 10.60 19.94
CA THR A 51 -19.24 12.02 19.93
C THR A 51 -20.62 12.25 20.54
N GLY A 52 -21.56 11.31 20.37
CA GLY A 52 -22.90 11.39 20.94
C GLY A 52 -22.97 11.17 22.45
N VAL A 53 -22.12 10.29 22.99
CA VAL A 53 -22.13 9.91 24.43
C VAL A 53 -21.34 10.88 25.29
N ASP A 54 -20.15 11.27 24.86
CA ASP A 54 -19.27 12.15 25.64
C ASP A 54 -19.78 13.59 25.66
N GLY A 55 -20.73 13.94 24.79
CA GLY A 55 -21.28 15.29 24.69
C GLY A 55 -20.24 16.33 24.24
N SER A 56 -19.08 15.89 23.74
CA SER A 56 -17.97 16.75 23.30
C SER A 56 -18.36 17.67 22.15
N PHE A 57 -19.44 17.37 21.43
CA PHE A 57 -20.03 18.29 20.46
C PHE A 57 -20.67 19.55 21.10
N ALA A 58 -20.94 19.52 22.40
CA ALA A 58 -21.41 20.66 23.19
C ALA A 58 -20.27 21.48 23.83
N LEU A 59 -19.01 21.05 23.68
CA LEU A 59 -17.83 21.79 24.13
C LEU A 59 -17.40 22.75 23.02
N GLU A 60 -17.28 24.04 23.34
CA GLU A 60 -16.78 25.05 22.40
C GLU A 60 -15.25 25.12 22.41
N GLY A 61 -14.63 25.26 21.23
CA GLY A 61 -13.20 25.55 21.07
C GLY A 61 -12.27 24.34 21.27
N ASP A 62 -11.02 24.61 21.66
CA ASP A 62 -9.93 23.62 21.74
C ASP A 62 -10.16 22.53 22.80
N GLN A 63 -11.06 22.75 23.77
CA GLN A 63 -11.37 21.76 24.82
C GLN A 63 -12.05 20.50 24.29
N ALA A 64 -12.76 20.60 23.17
CA ALA A 64 -13.37 19.45 22.52
C ALA A 64 -12.31 18.50 21.92
N PHE A 65 -11.14 19.01 21.53
CA PHE A 65 -10.08 18.24 20.87
C PHE A 65 -9.06 17.65 21.86
N ASP A 66 -8.79 18.34 22.97
CA ASP A 66 -7.87 17.84 24.01
C ASP A 66 -8.35 16.52 24.64
N ALA A 67 -9.67 16.28 24.67
CA ALA A 67 -10.25 15.04 25.17
C ALA A 67 -9.99 13.82 24.25
N TRP A 68 -9.74 14.03 22.96
CA TRP A 68 -9.60 12.99 21.95
C TRP A 68 -8.15 12.52 21.81
N GLN A 69 -7.69 11.79 22.83
CA GLN A 69 -6.36 11.18 22.85
C GLN A 69 -6.39 9.70 22.42
N ALA A 70 -5.20 9.13 22.17
CA ALA A 70 -5.07 7.70 21.88
C ALA A 70 -5.77 6.84 22.96
N GLY A 71 -6.59 5.88 22.52
CA GLY A 71 -7.37 5.03 23.42
C GLY A 71 -8.74 5.60 23.85
N PHE A 72 -9.13 6.79 23.37
CA PHE A 72 -10.40 7.42 23.73
C PHE A 72 -11.63 6.52 23.50
N LEU A 73 -11.69 5.77 22.40
CA LEU A 73 -12.78 4.84 22.14
C LEU A 73 -12.91 3.73 23.20
N GLY A 74 -11.78 3.32 23.81
CA GLY A 74 -11.79 2.37 24.92
C GLY A 74 -12.38 2.99 26.20
N LYS A 75 -12.10 4.27 26.45
CA LYS A 75 -12.72 5.03 27.55
C LYS A 75 -14.23 5.16 27.33
N VAL A 76 -14.66 5.60 26.15
CA VAL A 76 -16.08 5.69 25.80
C VAL A 76 -16.79 4.34 25.97
N ALA A 77 -16.17 3.26 25.51
CA ALA A 77 -16.70 1.91 25.68
C ALA A 77 -16.85 1.52 27.17
N TYR A 78 -15.91 1.93 28.02
CA TYR A 78 -16.00 1.76 29.47
C TYR A 78 -17.13 2.59 30.08
N ASP A 79 -17.28 3.84 29.67
CA ASP A 79 -18.32 4.74 30.20
C ASP A 79 -19.74 4.24 29.85
N ILE A 80 -19.90 3.61 28.69
CA ILE A 80 -21.19 3.03 28.23
C ILE A 80 -21.48 1.66 28.84
N GLY A 81 -20.50 0.75 28.79
CA GLY A 81 -20.70 -0.68 29.05
C GLY A 81 -19.88 -1.25 30.21
N GLY A 82 -19.24 -0.37 30.99
CA GLY A 82 -18.38 -0.74 32.11
C GLY A 82 -17.12 -1.51 31.70
N TRP A 83 -16.53 -2.19 32.68
CA TRP A 83 -15.27 -2.93 32.50
C TRP A 83 -15.33 -4.00 31.39
N ALA A 84 -16.50 -4.61 31.17
CA ALA A 84 -16.66 -5.68 30.19
C ALA A 84 -16.52 -5.14 28.76
N LEU A 85 -17.24 -4.07 28.41
CA LEU A 85 -17.19 -3.50 27.07
C LEU A 85 -15.88 -2.75 26.83
N GLY A 86 -15.42 -1.96 27.80
CA GLY A 86 -14.13 -1.26 27.71
C GLY A 86 -12.97 -2.25 27.55
N GLY A 87 -12.94 -3.31 28.35
CA GLY A 87 -11.94 -4.36 28.25
C GLY A 87 -11.97 -5.10 26.91
N TRP A 88 -13.17 -5.39 26.38
CA TRP A 88 -13.32 -6.04 25.08
C TRP A 88 -12.81 -5.19 23.93
N VAL A 89 -13.11 -3.88 23.92
CA VAL A 89 -12.64 -2.95 22.88
C VAL A 89 -11.12 -2.82 22.89
N VAL A 90 -10.52 -2.68 24.07
CA VAL A 90 -9.05 -2.60 24.20
C VAL A 90 -8.39 -3.91 23.76
N LEU A 91 -8.93 -5.06 24.18
CA LEU A 91 -8.41 -6.37 23.76
C LEU A 91 -8.51 -6.56 22.23
N ALA A 92 -9.66 -6.21 21.64
CA ALA A 92 -9.87 -6.27 20.20
C ALA A 92 -8.88 -5.37 19.45
N ALA A 93 -8.62 -4.15 19.95
CA ALA A 93 -7.63 -3.24 19.37
C ALA A 93 -6.21 -3.83 19.42
N VAL A 94 -5.81 -4.44 20.55
CA VAL A 94 -4.50 -5.11 20.66
C VAL A 94 -4.38 -6.26 19.67
N ILE A 95 -5.37 -7.15 19.60
CA ILE A 95 -5.36 -8.29 18.68
C ILE A 95 -5.34 -7.81 17.22
N SER A 96 -6.11 -6.78 16.88
CA SER A 96 -6.13 -6.17 15.55
C SER A 96 -4.75 -5.62 15.16
N ASN A 97 -4.11 -4.88 16.05
CA ASN A 97 -2.78 -4.31 15.79
C ASN A 97 -1.71 -5.39 15.61
N VAL A 98 -1.75 -6.46 16.41
CA VAL A 98 -0.83 -7.61 16.25
C VAL A 98 -1.07 -8.31 14.91
N GLY A 99 -2.33 -8.52 14.54
CA GLY A 99 -2.71 -9.11 13.25
C GLY A 99 -2.22 -8.27 12.07
N GLN A 100 -2.45 -6.96 12.11
CA GLN A 100 -1.99 -6.02 11.08
C GLN A 100 -0.47 -6.01 10.97
N TYR A 101 0.25 -5.95 12.10
CA TYR A 101 1.71 -6.00 12.10
C TYR A 101 2.25 -7.30 11.45
N HIS A 102 1.67 -8.45 11.77
CA HIS A 102 2.08 -9.73 11.18
C HIS A 102 1.77 -9.82 9.68
N ALA A 103 0.62 -9.29 9.25
CA ALA A 103 0.22 -9.28 7.84
C ALA A 103 1.16 -8.40 7.02
N GLU A 104 1.43 -7.17 7.47
CA GLU A 104 2.32 -6.22 6.79
C GLU A 104 3.77 -6.72 6.76
N MET A 105 4.29 -7.18 7.90
CA MET A 105 5.65 -7.74 7.97
C MET A 105 5.85 -8.89 6.97
N SER A 106 4.82 -9.73 6.82
CA SER A 106 4.85 -10.86 5.89
C SER A 106 4.80 -10.37 4.44
N SER A 107 3.86 -9.47 4.11
CA SER A 107 3.70 -8.87 2.78
C SER A 107 5.00 -8.22 2.31
N ASP A 108 5.57 -7.31 3.09
CA ASP A 108 6.80 -6.58 2.75
C ASP A 108 8.00 -7.51 2.56
N SER A 109 8.11 -8.54 3.41
CA SER A 109 9.20 -9.51 3.30
C SER A 109 9.12 -10.31 2.01
N TYR A 110 7.93 -10.73 1.60
CA TYR A 110 7.71 -11.39 0.31
C TYR A 110 7.92 -10.44 -0.87
N GLN A 111 7.60 -9.14 -0.74
CA GLN A 111 7.91 -8.15 -1.78
C GLN A 111 9.42 -8.02 -2.00
N ILE A 112 10.22 -7.85 -0.94
CA ILE A 112 11.69 -7.81 -1.04
C ILE A 112 12.24 -9.09 -1.66
N GLN A 113 11.69 -10.23 -1.23
CA GLN A 113 12.11 -11.53 -1.75
C GLN A 113 11.77 -11.68 -3.24
N ALA A 114 10.56 -11.30 -3.64
CA ALA A 114 10.12 -11.32 -5.04
C ALA A 114 10.97 -10.38 -5.89
N MET A 115 11.32 -9.19 -5.40
CA MET A 115 12.26 -8.29 -6.09
C MET A 115 13.61 -8.96 -6.32
N ALA A 116 14.11 -9.76 -5.37
CA ALA A 116 15.36 -10.49 -5.53
C ALA A 116 15.25 -11.67 -6.51
N GLU A 117 14.15 -12.42 -6.49
CA GLU A 117 13.86 -13.50 -7.45
C GLU A 117 13.81 -12.97 -8.89
N HIS A 118 13.18 -11.81 -9.09
CA HIS A 118 13.12 -11.08 -10.36
C HIS A 118 14.40 -10.32 -10.68
N GLY A 119 15.46 -10.50 -9.89
CA GLY A 119 16.77 -9.96 -10.17
C GLY A 119 16.87 -8.45 -9.99
N TRP A 120 15.96 -7.77 -9.31
CA TRP A 120 16.14 -6.36 -8.90
C TRP A 120 17.13 -6.24 -7.75
N LEU A 121 17.09 -7.20 -6.82
CA LEU A 121 17.96 -7.25 -5.63
C LEU A 121 18.94 -8.46 -5.69
N PRO A 122 20.00 -8.48 -4.85
CA PRO A 122 20.94 -9.60 -4.81
C PRO A 122 20.28 -10.93 -4.46
N GLU A 123 20.78 -12.02 -5.04
CA GLU A 123 20.26 -13.39 -4.92
C GLU A 123 20.11 -13.86 -3.46
N LYS A 124 20.92 -13.36 -2.53
CA LYS A 124 20.81 -13.69 -1.11
C LYS A 124 19.45 -13.30 -0.52
N LEU A 125 18.84 -12.22 -0.99
CA LEU A 125 17.51 -11.80 -0.55
C LEU A 125 16.39 -12.65 -1.15
N ALA A 126 16.68 -13.46 -2.18
CA ALA A 126 15.74 -14.43 -2.73
C ALA A 126 15.65 -15.72 -1.89
N TYR A 127 16.52 -15.89 -0.89
CA TYR A 127 16.61 -17.11 -0.09
C TYR A 127 15.33 -17.36 0.73
N ARG A 128 14.82 -18.59 0.64
CA ARG A 128 13.79 -19.15 1.51
C ARG A 128 14.38 -20.25 2.39
N ASN A 129 13.92 -20.33 3.63
CA ASN A 129 14.24 -21.45 4.51
C ASN A 129 13.43 -22.70 4.12
N HIS A 130 13.60 -23.81 4.87
CA HIS A 130 12.89 -25.06 4.61
C HIS A 130 11.35 -25.00 4.74
N HIS A 131 10.82 -23.93 5.33
CA HIS A 131 9.38 -23.64 5.42
C HIS A 131 8.94 -22.59 4.39
N GLU A 132 9.70 -22.40 3.31
CA GLU A 132 9.46 -21.38 2.28
C GLU A 132 9.42 -19.93 2.81
N THR A 133 9.98 -19.67 4.00
CA THR A 133 9.93 -18.34 4.63
C THR A 133 11.15 -17.49 4.27
N PRO A 134 10.99 -16.23 3.82
CA PRO A 134 12.09 -15.34 3.44
C PRO A 134 12.78 -14.72 4.66
N THR A 135 13.56 -15.52 5.39
CA THR A 135 14.14 -15.13 6.69
C THR A 135 15.05 -13.90 6.63
N ILE A 136 15.83 -13.75 5.55
CA ILE A 136 16.75 -12.61 5.41
C ILE A 136 15.96 -11.31 5.17
N ALA A 137 14.88 -11.37 4.38
CA ALA A 137 14.00 -10.22 4.17
C ALA A 137 13.30 -9.80 5.47
N ILE A 138 12.80 -10.77 6.26
CA ILE A 138 12.21 -10.51 7.58
C ILE A 138 13.21 -9.84 8.51
N CYS A 139 14.44 -10.35 8.59
CA CYS A 139 15.49 -9.73 9.43
C CYS A 139 15.81 -8.30 8.98
N LEU A 140 15.89 -8.06 7.66
CA LEU A 140 16.12 -6.72 7.11
C LEU A 140 14.99 -5.76 7.49
N GLN A 141 13.74 -6.18 7.32
CA GLN A 141 12.56 -5.38 7.68
C GLN A 141 12.51 -5.10 9.18
N LEU A 142 12.81 -6.10 10.01
CA LEU A 142 12.90 -5.93 11.47
C LEU A 142 13.97 -4.89 11.84
N CYS A 143 15.14 -4.89 11.19
CA CYS A 143 16.16 -3.87 11.43
C CYS A 143 15.65 -2.46 11.09
N VAL A 144 14.91 -2.31 9.99
CA VAL A 144 14.31 -1.02 9.61
C VAL A 144 13.28 -0.60 10.66
N ILE A 145 12.36 -1.47 11.04
CA ILE A 145 11.33 -1.16 12.06
C ILE A 145 11.96 -0.76 13.38
N LEU A 146 12.96 -1.52 13.87
CA LEU A 146 13.68 -1.19 15.10
C LEU A 146 14.35 0.18 15.02
N SER A 147 14.90 0.57 13.86
CA SER A 147 15.48 1.90 13.68
C SER A 147 14.44 3.03 13.80
N LEU A 148 13.21 2.78 13.35
CA LEU A 148 12.11 3.74 13.37
C LEU A 148 11.43 3.87 14.75
N THR A 149 11.64 2.92 15.67
CA THR A 149 11.04 2.98 17.03
C THR A 149 11.47 4.19 17.86
N THR A 150 12.51 4.89 17.45
CA THR A 150 13.01 6.11 18.10
C THR A 150 12.24 7.38 17.70
N LEU A 151 11.40 7.31 16.67
CA LEU A 151 10.61 8.43 16.15
C LEU A 151 9.22 8.48 16.78
N ASN A 152 8.60 9.66 16.82
CA ASN A 152 7.21 9.77 17.27
C ASN A 152 6.25 9.19 16.23
N PHE A 153 5.10 8.69 16.68
CA PHE A 153 4.07 8.14 15.80
C PHE A 153 3.65 9.08 14.67
N LEU A 154 3.40 10.36 14.98
CA LEU A 154 2.98 11.34 13.98
C LEU A 154 4.07 11.59 12.94
N ASP A 155 5.33 11.67 13.37
CA ASP A 155 6.47 11.82 12.47
C ASP A 155 6.52 10.61 11.51
N ILE A 156 6.42 9.38 12.03
CA ILE A 156 6.43 8.16 11.21
C ILE A 156 5.30 8.17 10.17
N VAL A 157 4.09 8.55 10.59
CA VAL A 157 2.91 8.62 9.72
C VAL A 157 3.13 9.62 8.59
N GLU A 158 3.70 10.77 8.89
CA GLU A 158 3.99 11.81 7.91
C GLU A 158 5.10 11.41 6.92
N LEU A 159 6.18 10.80 7.42
CA LEU A 159 7.24 10.24 6.58
C LEU A 159 6.69 9.18 5.61
N LEU A 160 5.86 8.26 6.12
CA LEU A 160 5.24 7.20 5.34
C LEU A 160 4.31 7.78 4.26
N ASN A 161 3.45 8.72 4.64
CA ASN A 161 2.51 9.35 3.71
C ASN A 161 3.22 10.05 2.55
N CYS A 162 4.36 10.70 2.79
CA CYS A 162 5.13 11.33 1.73
C CYS A 162 5.69 10.30 0.74
N ILE A 163 6.23 9.17 1.22
CA ILE A 163 6.74 8.10 0.35
C ILE A 163 5.58 7.46 -0.43
N TYR A 164 4.46 7.16 0.25
CA TYR A 164 3.29 6.57 -0.39
C TYR A 164 2.70 7.49 -1.47
N CYS A 165 2.61 8.79 -1.21
CA CYS A 165 2.20 9.79 -2.19
C CYS A 165 3.08 9.78 -3.46
N LEU A 166 4.39 9.62 -3.32
CA LEU A 166 5.29 9.52 -4.46
C LEU A 166 5.07 8.22 -5.25
N ALA A 167 4.83 7.10 -4.55
CA ALA A 167 4.52 5.82 -5.18
C ALA A 167 3.20 5.90 -5.98
N GLU A 168 2.13 6.43 -5.39
CA GLU A 168 0.83 6.63 -6.04
C GLU A 168 0.91 7.50 -7.30
N LEU A 169 1.65 8.61 -7.26
CA LEU A 169 1.87 9.43 -8.46
C LEU A 169 2.59 8.67 -9.57
N LEU A 170 3.56 7.82 -9.20
CA LEU A 170 4.27 6.97 -10.15
C LEU A 170 3.34 5.89 -10.73
N GLU A 171 2.46 5.31 -9.91
CA GLU A 171 1.46 4.35 -10.35
C GLU A 171 0.45 4.98 -11.32
N PHE A 172 -0.06 6.17 -11.01
CA PHE A 172 -0.95 6.91 -11.91
C PHE A 172 -0.27 7.23 -13.24
N ALA A 173 0.99 7.67 -13.19
CA ALA A 173 1.79 7.91 -14.38
C ALA A 173 2.00 6.62 -15.20
N ALA A 174 2.34 5.51 -14.54
CA ALA A 174 2.52 4.20 -15.18
C ALA A 174 1.21 3.69 -15.81
N PHE A 175 0.08 3.86 -15.12
CA PHE A 175 -1.25 3.51 -15.63
C PHE A 175 -1.58 4.28 -16.90
N LEU A 176 -1.43 5.61 -16.89
CA LEU A 176 -1.68 6.46 -18.07
C LEU A 176 -0.70 6.12 -19.21
N TYR A 177 0.57 5.93 -18.89
CA TYR A 177 1.60 5.54 -19.85
C TYR A 177 1.26 4.23 -20.55
N LEU A 178 0.90 3.18 -19.80
CA LEU A 178 0.51 1.88 -20.35
C LEU A 178 -0.82 1.94 -21.11
N ARG A 179 -1.76 2.80 -20.70
CA ARG A 179 -3.03 2.99 -21.41
C ARG A 179 -2.84 3.67 -22.77
N TYR A 180 -1.87 4.59 -22.87
CA TYR A 180 -1.55 5.30 -24.10
C TYR A 180 -0.68 4.47 -25.05
N THR A 181 0.42 3.90 -24.54
CA THR A 181 1.41 3.19 -25.37
C THR A 181 0.95 1.81 -25.80
N ASN A 182 0.18 1.12 -24.96
CA ASN A 182 -0.24 -0.25 -25.20
C ASN A 182 -1.76 -0.43 -24.95
N PRO A 183 -2.61 0.16 -25.80
CA PRO A 183 -4.06 0.17 -25.61
C PRO A 183 -4.70 -1.22 -25.77
N ASN A 184 -4.10 -2.09 -26.59
CA ASN A 184 -4.64 -3.40 -26.97
C ASN A 184 -4.19 -4.55 -26.05
N ILE A 185 -3.46 -4.25 -24.97
CA ILE A 185 -3.10 -5.29 -23.98
C ILE A 185 -4.37 -5.85 -23.35
N TRP A 186 -4.43 -7.19 -23.22
CA TRP A 186 -5.47 -7.87 -22.47
C TRP A 186 -5.43 -7.45 -20.99
N ARG A 187 -6.57 -7.01 -20.46
CA ARG A 187 -6.71 -6.53 -19.08
C ARG A 187 -7.89 -7.25 -18.44
N PRO A 188 -7.71 -7.95 -17.30
CA PRO A 188 -8.81 -8.61 -16.59
C PRO A 188 -9.96 -7.65 -16.30
N TYR A 189 -9.62 -6.40 -15.93
CA TYR A 189 -10.56 -5.33 -15.73
C TYR A 189 -10.13 -4.08 -16.51
N THR A 190 -11.10 -3.42 -17.14
CA THR A 190 -10.90 -2.16 -17.85
C THR A 190 -11.84 -1.11 -17.30
N ILE A 191 -11.28 0.06 -16.96
CA ILE A 191 -12.08 1.23 -16.62
C ILE A 191 -12.84 1.65 -17.88
N PRO A 192 -14.17 1.79 -17.83
CA PRO A 192 -15.02 2.09 -18.99
C PRO A 192 -14.93 3.58 -19.41
N LEU A 193 -13.75 4.19 -19.23
CA LEU A 193 -13.45 5.56 -19.62
C LEU A 193 -12.38 5.55 -20.72
N GLY A 194 -12.50 6.50 -21.66
CA GLY A 194 -11.42 6.79 -22.61
C GLY A 194 -10.21 7.40 -21.91
N PHE A 195 -9.10 7.59 -22.64
CA PHE A 195 -7.85 8.12 -22.07
C PHE A 195 -8.04 9.45 -21.32
N TRP A 196 -8.75 10.41 -21.92
CA TRP A 196 -9.06 11.70 -21.28
C TRP A 196 -9.99 11.56 -20.06
N GLY A 197 -10.92 10.60 -20.10
CA GLY A 197 -11.77 10.30 -18.95
C GLY A 197 -10.96 9.75 -17.77
N CYS A 198 -9.95 8.92 -18.04
CA CYS A 198 -9.01 8.46 -17.02
C CYS A 198 -8.16 9.60 -16.44
N ILE A 199 -7.72 10.56 -17.26
CA ILE A 199 -7.00 11.75 -16.76
C ILE A 199 -7.89 12.55 -15.81
N ILE A 200 -9.13 12.82 -16.20
CA ILE A 200 -10.09 13.56 -15.36
C ILE A 200 -10.38 12.80 -14.06
N LEU A 201 -10.49 11.47 -14.13
CA LEU A 201 -10.69 10.61 -12.95
C LEU A 201 -9.52 10.70 -11.96
N LEU A 202 -8.29 10.72 -12.45
CA LEU A 202 -7.08 10.75 -11.62
C LEU A 202 -6.68 12.16 -11.16
N LEU A 203 -7.24 13.21 -11.75
CA LEU A 203 -6.87 14.59 -11.43
C LEU A 203 -7.20 14.98 -9.98
N PRO A 204 -8.41 14.75 -9.44
CA PRO A 204 -8.71 15.04 -8.04
C PRO A 204 -7.77 14.35 -7.04
N PRO A 205 -7.55 13.02 -7.09
CA PRO A 205 -6.61 12.38 -6.16
C PRO A 205 -5.17 12.86 -6.38
N SER A 206 -4.73 13.12 -7.61
CA SER A 206 -3.38 13.67 -7.87
C SER A 206 -3.19 15.05 -7.25
N VAL A 207 -4.18 15.94 -7.36
CA VAL A 207 -4.13 17.27 -6.73
C VAL A 207 -4.07 17.15 -5.21
N PHE A 208 -4.86 16.24 -4.63
CA PHE A 208 -4.85 15.99 -3.19
C PHE A 208 -3.51 15.41 -2.71
N ILE A 209 -2.93 14.46 -3.45
CA ILE A 209 -1.60 13.91 -3.17
C ILE A 209 -0.53 15.00 -3.23
N CYS A 210 -0.55 15.86 -4.25
CA CYS A 210 0.36 17.00 -4.35
C CYS A 210 0.19 17.99 -3.18
N PHE A 211 -1.03 18.17 -2.68
CA PHE A 211 -1.30 18.98 -1.49
C PHE A 211 -0.66 18.36 -0.23
N ILE A 212 -0.81 17.04 -0.02
CA ILE A 212 -0.17 16.33 1.10
C ILE A 212 1.36 16.41 1.01
N LEU A 213 1.94 16.21 -0.18
CA LEU A 213 3.39 16.37 -0.40
C LEU A 213 3.88 17.80 -0.18
N GLY A 214 3.04 18.80 -0.44
CA GLY A 214 3.35 20.21 -0.23
C GLY A 214 3.24 20.67 1.22
N ALA A 215 2.45 19.99 2.05
CA ALA A 215 2.18 20.41 3.42
C ALA A 215 3.46 20.53 4.30
N PRO A 216 4.41 19.58 4.29
CA PRO A 216 5.66 19.70 5.05
C PRO A 216 6.50 20.93 4.65
N PHE A 217 6.48 21.32 3.37
CA PHE A 217 7.17 22.52 2.89
C PHE A 217 6.56 23.81 3.42
N VAL A 218 5.23 23.86 3.51
CA VAL A 218 4.50 25.02 4.05
C VAL A 218 4.70 25.13 5.56
N ASN A 219 4.70 24.00 6.26
CA ASN A 219 4.90 23.94 7.72
C ASN A 219 6.37 24.06 8.15
N ALA A 220 7.31 24.13 7.19
CA ALA A 220 8.76 24.16 7.43
C ALA A 220 9.28 22.94 8.22
N GLU A 221 8.71 21.77 7.98
CA GLU A 221 9.09 20.49 8.59
C GLU A 221 10.30 19.89 7.87
N TRP A 222 11.46 20.50 8.07
CA TRP A 222 12.71 20.14 7.37
C TRP A 222 13.15 18.69 7.56
N SER A 223 12.82 18.06 8.69
CA SER A 223 13.09 16.64 8.94
C SER A 223 12.36 15.74 7.95
N VAL A 224 11.06 15.99 7.74
CA VAL A 224 10.21 15.24 6.81
C VAL A 224 10.70 15.43 5.38
N ILE A 225 10.93 16.69 4.98
CA ILE A 225 11.41 17.03 3.64
C ILE A 225 12.76 16.35 3.36
N ALA A 226 13.71 16.47 4.30
CA ALA A 226 15.03 15.87 4.16
C ALA A 226 14.95 14.34 4.07
N PHE A 227 14.07 13.71 4.86
CA PHE A 227 13.85 12.27 4.78
C PHE A 227 13.23 11.86 3.44
N THR A 228 12.19 12.54 2.97
CA THR A 228 11.53 12.19 1.69
C THR A 228 12.50 12.35 0.52
N VAL A 229 13.22 13.47 0.44
CA VAL A 229 14.25 13.68 -0.59
C VAL A 229 15.38 12.65 -0.44
N GLY A 230 15.80 12.38 0.80
CA GLY A 230 16.81 11.37 1.12
C GLY A 230 16.41 9.97 0.68
N ALA A 231 15.15 9.57 0.87
CA ALA A 231 14.63 8.28 0.45
C ALA A 231 14.62 8.14 -1.08
N VAL A 232 14.19 9.17 -1.81
CA VAL A 232 14.22 9.20 -3.28
C VAL A 232 15.66 9.11 -3.80
N VAL A 233 16.57 9.92 -3.24
CA VAL A 233 17.99 9.92 -3.61
C VAL A 233 18.62 8.56 -3.29
N PHE A 234 18.33 8.01 -2.11
CA PHE A 234 18.81 6.70 -1.69
C PHE A 234 18.34 5.59 -2.63
N GLY A 235 17.05 5.56 -3.01
CA GLY A 235 16.53 4.59 -3.97
C GLY A 235 17.23 4.65 -5.33
N ASN A 236 17.47 5.85 -5.85
CA ASN A 236 18.19 6.05 -7.10
C ASN A 236 19.67 5.61 -7.00
N ILE A 237 20.35 5.99 -5.92
CA ILE A 237 21.74 5.58 -5.66
C ILE A 237 21.82 4.06 -5.51
N LEU A 238 20.90 3.45 -4.77
CA LEU A 238 20.83 2.01 -4.57
C LEU A 238 20.65 1.29 -5.91
N TYR A 239 19.74 1.77 -6.75
CA TYR A 239 19.56 1.22 -8.10
C TYR A 239 20.85 1.28 -8.91
N LEU A 240 21.51 2.44 -8.97
CA LEU A 240 22.77 2.61 -9.70
C LEU A 240 23.91 1.75 -9.12
N ALA A 241 24.01 1.65 -7.80
CA ALA A 241 24.99 0.82 -7.11
C ALA A 241 24.77 -0.66 -7.41
N LEU A 242 23.52 -1.14 -7.42
CA LEU A 242 23.19 -2.52 -7.78
C LEU A 242 23.54 -2.82 -9.24
N GLN A 243 23.29 -1.89 -10.17
CA GLN A 243 23.72 -2.03 -11.56
C GLN A 243 25.25 -2.05 -11.70
N TYR A 244 25.96 -1.24 -10.93
CA TYR A 244 27.42 -1.26 -10.89
C TYR A 244 27.96 -2.59 -10.35
N CYS A 245 27.43 -3.06 -9.22
CA CYS A 245 27.78 -4.35 -8.62
C CYS A 245 27.53 -5.51 -9.58
N ARG A 246 26.44 -5.46 -10.36
CA ARG A 246 26.16 -6.45 -11.41
C ARG A 246 27.21 -6.43 -12.51
N LYS A 247 27.53 -5.26 -13.08
CA LYS A 247 28.55 -5.13 -14.15
C LYS A 247 29.92 -5.62 -13.71
N ARG A 248 30.28 -5.35 -12.45
CA ARG A 248 31.55 -5.78 -11.85
C ARG A 248 31.51 -7.20 -11.26
N LYS A 249 30.38 -7.90 -11.32
CA LYS A 249 30.15 -9.22 -10.72
C LYS A 249 30.50 -9.28 -9.22
N LEU A 250 30.30 -8.18 -8.49
CA LEU A 250 30.52 -8.10 -7.04
C LEU A 250 29.43 -8.82 -6.24
N LEU A 251 28.21 -8.83 -6.78
CA LEU A 251 27.05 -9.51 -6.21
C LEU A 251 26.47 -10.46 -7.25
N LYS A 252 25.92 -11.58 -6.78
CA LYS A 252 25.14 -12.49 -7.60
C LYS A 252 23.68 -12.06 -7.62
N PHE A 253 23.04 -12.22 -8.76
CA PHE A 253 21.63 -11.92 -8.99
C PHE A 253 21.00 -13.16 -9.63
N ALA A 254 19.79 -13.51 -9.23
CA ALA A 254 19.10 -14.71 -9.72
C ALA A 254 18.87 -14.65 -11.24
N CYS A 255 18.42 -13.49 -11.73
CA CYS A 255 18.19 -13.24 -13.15
C CYS A 255 18.43 -11.77 -13.54
N HIS A 256 18.18 -11.44 -14.80
CA HIS A 256 18.13 -10.06 -15.26
C HIS A 256 16.76 -9.45 -14.93
N PRO A 257 16.71 -8.19 -14.42
CA PRO A 257 15.44 -7.55 -14.15
C PRO A 257 14.64 -7.39 -15.45
N PRO A 258 13.30 -7.56 -15.37
CA PRO A 258 12.42 -7.40 -16.52
C PRO A 258 12.56 -6.00 -17.11
N ARG A 259 12.64 -5.89 -18.44
CA ARG A 259 12.91 -4.62 -19.13
C ARG A 259 11.66 -3.93 -19.63
N ASP A 260 10.65 -4.70 -19.96
CA ASP A 260 9.38 -4.23 -20.49
C ASP A 260 8.20 -4.97 -19.83
N TRP A 261 7.00 -4.52 -20.16
CA TRP A 261 5.77 -5.11 -19.63
C TRP A 261 5.59 -6.58 -20.07
N ILE A 262 6.20 -6.97 -21.19
CA ILE A 262 6.14 -8.35 -21.71
C ILE A 262 6.94 -9.27 -20.80
N ASP A 263 8.16 -8.88 -20.43
CA ASP A 263 8.97 -9.61 -19.45
C ASP A 263 8.23 -9.74 -18.11
N ILE A 264 7.58 -8.66 -17.64
CA ILE A 264 6.79 -8.69 -16.40
C ILE A 264 5.64 -9.70 -16.48
N MET A 265 4.88 -9.71 -17.60
CA MET A 265 3.79 -10.68 -17.77
C MET A 265 4.28 -12.13 -17.83
N ARG A 266 5.48 -12.37 -18.37
CA ARG A 266 6.09 -13.70 -18.40
C ARG A 266 6.56 -14.17 -17.02
N CYS A 267 6.95 -13.25 -16.15
CA CYS A 267 7.38 -13.56 -14.80
C CYS A 267 6.20 -13.84 -13.85
N ASN A 268 5.04 -13.23 -14.07
CA ASN A 268 3.93 -13.20 -13.12
C ASN A 268 2.93 -14.38 -13.17
N THR A 269 3.12 -15.41 -14.00
CA THR A 269 2.08 -16.45 -14.16
C THR A 269 2.55 -17.85 -13.75
N PRO A 270 2.41 -18.24 -12.47
CA PRO A 270 2.14 -19.61 -12.10
C PRO A 270 0.62 -19.81 -12.10
N TRP A 271 -0.02 -19.84 -13.28
CA TRP A 271 -1.27 -20.57 -13.61
C TRP A 271 -1.99 -19.97 -14.84
N ARG A 272 -2.38 -20.88 -15.74
CA ARG A 272 -3.07 -20.71 -17.04
C ARG A 272 -2.32 -20.01 -18.17
N SER A 273 -1.49 -20.81 -18.84
CA SER A 273 -1.63 -21.07 -20.28
C SER A 273 -1.92 -19.84 -21.17
N PHE A 274 -0.86 -19.15 -21.59
CA PHE A 274 -0.87 -18.52 -22.94
C PHE A 274 -1.28 -19.52 -24.05
N ALA A 275 -1.24 -20.82 -23.77
CA ALA A 275 -1.74 -21.88 -24.65
C ALA A 275 -3.28 -22.04 -24.70
N GLU A 276 -4.04 -21.60 -23.68
CA GLU A 276 -5.52 -21.68 -23.70
C GLU A 276 -6.15 -20.38 -24.21
N ALA A 277 -5.50 -19.23 -23.98
CA ALA A 277 -5.91 -17.96 -24.59
C ALA A 277 -5.81 -18.00 -26.13
N ASP A 278 -4.79 -18.70 -26.68
CA ASP A 278 -4.66 -18.92 -28.13
C ASP A 278 -5.70 -19.91 -28.68
N GLN A 279 -6.19 -20.86 -27.87
CA GLN A 279 -7.17 -21.84 -28.35
C GLN A 279 -8.58 -21.26 -28.47
N ASP A 280 -8.99 -20.34 -27.58
CA ASP A 280 -10.31 -19.71 -27.67
C ASP A 280 -10.37 -18.58 -28.73
N GLU A 281 -9.26 -17.87 -28.99
CA GLU A 281 -9.20 -16.88 -30.07
C GLU A 281 -9.03 -17.51 -31.46
N VAL A 282 -8.32 -18.62 -31.61
CA VAL A 282 -8.24 -19.34 -32.89
C VAL A 282 -9.57 -20.06 -33.22
N SER A 283 -10.29 -20.55 -32.23
CA SER A 283 -11.59 -21.21 -32.44
C SER A 283 -12.71 -20.24 -32.84
N SER A 284 -12.62 -18.97 -32.43
CA SER A 284 -13.60 -17.93 -32.78
C SER A 284 -13.33 -17.23 -34.12
N LEU A 285 -12.19 -17.53 -34.76
CA LEU A 285 -11.85 -17.10 -36.12
C LEU A 285 -12.08 -18.20 -37.18
N VAL A 286 -12.46 -19.41 -36.76
CA VAL A 286 -12.68 -20.59 -37.65
C VAL A 286 -14.16 -21.01 -37.72
N LEU A 287 -15.08 -20.20 -37.20
CA LEU A 287 -16.53 -20.29 -37.41
C LEU A 287 -17.10 -18.95 -37.88
#